data_AF-A0AAD3CEU5-F1
#
_entry.id   AF-A0AAD3CEU5-F1
#
_cell.length_a   1.000
_cell.length_b   1.000
_cell.length_c   1.000
_cell.angle_alpha   90.00
_cell.angle_beta   90.00
_cell.angle_gamma   90.00
#
_symmetry.space_group_name_H-M   'P 1'
#
loop_
_entity.id
_entity.type
_entity.pdbx_description
1 polymer ?
#
loop_
_entity_poly.entity_id
_entity_poly.type
_entity_poly.pdbx_seq_one_letter_code
_entity_poly.pdbx_strand_id
1 'polypeptide(L)'
;MFRQASKLLASRTGSLAMARNGQPQLVKSMLLSTSSSATSLQKIGNSFDTPEPAIVGSWKPQLTKIVATIGPTSEQLPVMKDLVRCGLRVMRLNFSHATVEEVELRVGNLKQCTGRHGNIITSEGDDSNVRAVLLDTRGPEIRMGKLQNDFSGHETITLKAGDEVTLRTSEDYADSGSTETDIFIDYPKLHKVLSPGSKVLLDDGAIILTVKEVESGKEFHGSVVCTIDNTGDLRSRAGVNLPGAETDLPAMSAKDKVDIKYGMTKDVDYVAASFVQSGEHVRQIKAYMKECAEELGLGDSYPLPLVISKIESQTALKNFDEILEESDGIMVARGDLGVEIPIHQVTNAQKEMVAACNAVGKPVIVATQMLESMAKNPRPTRAEVADVTNAVYDGADAVMTSGETAKGKYPVETIKTMNEIIASAEQFVVDRPELVSSSYGGRVFANNPESGCIEASIAKATVAAAQKRDASAIIVLAQKGGNLPRFVAAYRPDVPIITFVPSSKVARQLILHRGIHPVVGALSGVSYHKRPALAIKYAKDMGIVSSGDDVVIVGMESDEDEDFGTMKVTSVP
;
A
#
# COMPACT_ATOMS: atom_id res chain seq x y z
N MET A 1 -59.91 8.18 51.23
CA MET A 1 -58.80 8.61 50.35
C MET A 1 -57.89 7.48 49.82
N PHE A 2 -58.00 6.22 50.26
CA PHE A 2 -57.13 5.12 49.78
C PHE A 2 -57.69 4.25 48.62
N ARG A 3 -58.93 4.46 48.17
CA ARG A 3 -59.53 3.70 47.04
C ARG A 3 -59.44 4.39 45.66
N GLN A 4 -59.01 5.65 45.59
CA GLN A 4 -58.84 6.39 44.32
C GLN A 4 -57.41 6.30 43.75
N ALA A 5 -56.39 5.99 44.57
CA ALA A 5 -55.01 5.88 44.11
C ALA A 5 -54.73 4.60 43.29
N SER A 6 -55.42 3.49 43.58
CA SER A 6 -55.19 2.20 42.88
C SER A 6 -55.76 2.17 41.46
N LYS A 7 -56.75 3.02 41.12
CA LYS A 7 -57.30 3.09 39.75
C LYS A 7 -56.43 3.93 38.79
N LEU A 8 -55.63 4.86 39.31
CA LEU A 8 -54.73 5.70 38.51
C LEU A 8 -53.38 5.03 38.19
N LEU A 9 -52.95 4.05 39.00
CA LEU A 9 -51.75 3.25 38.73
C LEU A 9 -52.01 2.13 37.71
N ALA A 10 -53.23 1.57 37.66
CA ALA A 10 -53.59 0.54 36.69
C ALA A 10 -53.76 1.08 35.25
N SER A 11 -54.07 2.37 35.06
CA SER A 11 -54.17 2.97 33.71
C SER A 11 -52.81 3.38 33.12
N ARG A 12 -51.78 3.61 33.95
CA ARG A 12 -50.42 3.94 33.48
C ARG A 12 -49.56 2.70 33.17
N THR A 13 -49.83 1.54 33.77
CA THR A 13 -49.14 0.30 33.42
C THR A 13 -49.59 -0.28 32.07
N GLY A 14 -50.83 0.01 31.63
CA GLY A 14 -51.32 -0.37 30.30
C GLY A 14 -50.62 0.37 29.13
N SER A 15 -50.19 1.62 29.35
CA SER A 15 -49.52 2.43 28.31
C SER A 15 -48.03 2.11 28.14
N LEU A 16 -47.35 1.59 29.17
CA LEU A 16 -45.96 1.12 29.07
C LEU A 16 -45.85 -0.30 28.48
N ALA A 17 -46.90 -1.13 28.61
CA ALA A 17 -46.98 -2.43 27.95
C ALA A 17 -47.20 -2.30 26.43
N MET A 18 -47.95 -1.28 25.97
CA MET A 18 -48.12 -1.03 24.53
C MET A 18 -46.87 -0.46 23.84
N ALA A 19 -45.98 0.23 24.55
CA ALA A 19 -44.72 0.70 23.99
C ALA A 19 -43.68 -0.43 23.75
N ARG A 20 -43.77 -1.54 24.52
CA ARG A 20 -42.90 -2.71 24.32
C ARG A 20 -43.37 -3.64 23.20
N ASN A 21 -44.66 -3.67 22.88
CA ASN A 21 -45.19 -4.52 21.81
C ASN A 21 -44.82 -4.03 20.39
N GLY A 22 -44.41 -2.77 20.23
CA GLY A 22 -43.88 -2.23 18.96
C GLY A 22 -42.37 -2.41 18.76
N GLN A 23 -41.59 -2.61 19.83
CA GLN A 23 -40.13 -2.75 19.74
C GLN A 23 -39.66 -3.96 18.90
N PRO A 24 -40.26 -5.16 18.99
CA PRO A 24 -39.85 -6.30 18.17
C PRO A 24 -40.05 -6.05 16.67
N GLN A 25 -41.13 -5.35 16.28
CA GLN A 25 -41.36 -4.98 14.89
C GLN A 25 -40.40 -3.88 14.42
N LEU A 26 -40.08 -2.90 15.29
CA LEU A 26 -39.09 -1.86 15.02
C LEU A 26 -37.68 -2.43 14.82
N VAL A 27 -37.27 -3.38 15.68
CA VAL A 27 -35.98 -4.09 15.59
C VAL A 27 -35.90 -4.87 14.28
N LYS A 28 -36.98 -5.54 13.88
CA LYS A 28 -37.02 -6.30 12.63
C LYS A 28 -36.94 -5.38 11.40
N SER A 29 -37.61 -4.22 11.40
CA SER A 29 -37.52 -3.25 10.30
C SER A 29 -36.17 -2.54 10.21
N MET A 30 -35.44 -2.36 11.33
CA MET A 30 -34.11 -1.73 11.34
C MET A 30 -32.97 -2.70 10.98
N LEU A 31 -33.12 -4.00 11.26
CA LEU A 31 -32.07 -5.00 11.04
C LEU A 31 -32.15 -5.72 9.68
N LEU A 32 -33.29 -5.65 8.99
CA LEU A 32 -33.45 -6.18 7.64
C LEU A 32 -32.83 -5.20 6.64
N SER A 33 -31.96 -5.68 5.75
CA SER A 33 -31.55 -4.88 4.59
C SER A 33 -32.75 -4.72 3.66
N THR A 34 -32.85 -3.58 2.97
CA THR A 34 -34.02 -3.14 2.17
C THR A 34 -34.48 -4.12 1.07
N SER A 35 -33.74 -5.21 0.83
CA SER A 35 -34.00 -6.24 -0.19
C SER A 35 -33.92 -7.69 0.32
N SER A 36 -33.74 -7.98 1.62
CA SER A 36 -33.47 -9.34 2.12
C SER A 36 -34.42 -9.80 3.24
N SER A 37 -34.76 -11.09 3.25
CA SER A 37 -35.47 -11.75 4.37
C SER A 37 -34.57 -12.07 5.56
N ALA A 38 -33.25 -11.86 5.43
CA ALA A 38 -32.24 -12.09 6.45
C ALA A 38 -31.54 -10.78 6.85
N THR A 39 -31.27 -10.63 8.15
CA THR A 39 -30.47 -9.51 8.67
C THR A 39 -29.00 -9.63 8.25
N SER A 40 -28.23 -8.53 8.26
CA SER A 40 -26.78 -8.59 7.98
C SER A 40 -26.04 -9.58 8.89
N LEU A 41 -26.42 -9.68 10.16
CA LEU A 41 -25.82 -10.62 11.12
C LEU A 41 -26.16 -12.09 10.77
N GLN A 42 -27.37 -12.36 10.28
CA GLN A 42 -27.74 -13.69 9.81
C GLN A 42 -26.96 -14.07 8.53
N LYS A 43 -26.72 -13.13 7.62
CA LYS A 43 -25.86 -13.38 6.44
C LYS A 43 -24.44 -13.76 6.87
N ILE A 44 -23.84 -13.03 7.81
CA ILE A 44 -22.52 -13.34 8.38
C ILE A 44 -22.52 -14.68 9.11
N GLY A 45 -23.54 -14.96 9.93
CA GLY A 45 -23.65 -16.23 10.65
C GLY A 45 -23.89 -17.45 9.75
N ASN A 46 -24.41 -17.23 8.54
CA ASN A 46 -24.68 -18.27 7.55
C ASN A 46 -23.58 -18.41 6.49
N SER A 47 -22.63 -17.48 6.41
CA SER A 47 -21.47 -17.59 5.50
C SER A 47 -20.48 -18.59 6.08
N PHE A 48 -20.73 -19.88 5.81
CA PHE A 48 -19.82 -20.97 6.22
C PHE A 48 -18.76 -21.30 5.17
N ASP A 49 -18.96 -20.85 3.92
CA ASP A 49 -18.04 -21.07 2.81
C ASP A 49 -17.52 -19.73 2.31
N THR A 50 -16.21 -19.48 2.44
CA THR A 50 -15.52 -18.63 1.47
C THR A 50 -15.47 -19.44 0.18
N PRO A 51 -16.09 -18.98 -0.93
CA PRO A 51 -15.95 -19.69 -2.18
C PRO A 51 -14.46 -19.80 -2.49
N GLU A 52 -13.96 -21.03 -2.73
CA GLU A 52 -12.67 -21.13 -3.40
C GLU A 52 -12.78 -20.28 -4.67
N PRO A 53 -11.79 -19.41 -4.95
CA PRO A 53 -11.91 -18.54 -6.10
C PRO A 53 -12.05 -19.40 -7.35
N ALA A 54 -13.24 -19.37 -7.95
CA ALA A 54 -13.60 -20.25 -9.06
C ALA A 54 -12.55 -20.13 -10.17
N ILE A 55 -12.00 -21.28 -10.57
CA ILE A 55 -10.96 -21.37 -11.61
C ILE A 55 -11.57 -21.20 -13.02
N VAL A 56 -12.89 -21.44 -13.13
CA VAL A 56 -13.66 -21.37 -14.38
C VAL A 56 -15.00 -20.72 -14.08
N GLY A 57 -15.46 -19.81 -14.95
CA GLY A 57 -16.76 -19.14 -14.83
C GLY A 57 -16.64 -17.66 -14.45
N SER A 58 -17.77 -17.08 -14.02
CA SER A 58 -17.81 -15.70 -13.57
C SER A 58 -17.09 -15.52 -12.23
N TRP A 59 -16.39 -14.41 -12.06
CA TRP A 59 -15.68 -14.09 -10.82
C TRP A 59 -15.63 -12.58 -10.61
N LYS A 60 -15.53 -12.16 -9.35
CA LYS A 60 -15.41 -10.75 -8.96
C LYS A 60 -13.94 -10.40 -8.72
N PRO A 61 -13.32 -9.52 -9.53
CA PRO A 61 -11.94 -9.09 -9.31
C PRO A 61 -11.75 -8.30 -8.01
N GLN A 62 -10.61 -8.51 -7.34
CA GLN A 62 -10.24 -7.72 -6.16
C GLN A 62 -9.92 -6.28 -6.55
N LEU A 63 -10.49 -5.33 -5.81
CA LEU A 63 -10.26 -3.93 -6.06
C LEU A 63 -8.94 -3.49 -5.41
N THR A 64 -8.78 -3.75 -4.12
CA THR A 64 -7.57 -3.51 -3.32
C THR A 64 -6.49 -4.49 -3.73
N LYS A 65 -5.27 -4.00 -3.83
CA LYS A 65 -4.13 -4.75 -4.37
C LYS A 65 -3.28 -5.33 -3.25
N ILE A 66 -2.54 -6.38 -3.60
CA ILE A 66 -1.56 -6.99 -2.70
C ILE A 66 -0.17 -6.73 -3.27
N VAL A 67 0.64 -6.05 -2.46
CA VAL A 67 2.08 -5.94 -2.64
C VAL A 67 2.72 -7.03 -1.78
N ALA A 68 3.57 -7.88 -2.36
CA ALA A 68 4.27 -8.90 -1.58
C ALA A 68 5.78 -8.79 -1.76
N THR A 69 6.49 -8.78 -0.63
CA THR A 69 7.94 -8.92 -0.64
C THR A 69 8.31 -10.35 -0.98
N ILE A 70 9.10 -10.52 -2.03
CA ILE A 70 9.60 -11.83 -2.44
C ILE A 70 11.02 -12.03 -1.92
N GLY A 71 11.27 -13.23 -1.40
CA GLY A 71 12.51 -13.66 -0.80
C GLY A 71 12.70 -15.18 -0.85
N PRO A 72 13.65 -15.73 -0.08
CA PRO A 72 14.06 -17.14 -0.16
C PRO A 72 12.92 -18.17 -0.10
N THR A 73 11.85 -17.91 0.65
CA THR A 73 10.72 -18.84 0.79
C THR A 73 9.68 -18.74 -0.33
N SER A 74 9.81 -17.76 -1.23
CA SER A 74 8.79 -17.38 -2.22
C SER A 74 9.30 -17.17 -3.65
N GLU A 75 10.61 -17.11 -3.84
CA GLU A 75 11.24 -16.76 -5.12
C GLU A 75 11.26 -17.89 -6.15
N GLN A 76 11.06 -19.14 -5.73
CA GLN A 76 11.04 -20.30 -6.64
C GLN A 76 9.78 -20.29 -7.50
N LEU A 77 9.92 -20.61 -8.79
CA LEU A 77 8.85 -20.48 -9.79
C LEU A 77 7.52 -21.17 -9.39
N PRO A 78 7.48 -22.40 -8.84
CA PRO A 78 6.21 -23.02 -8.43
C PRO A 78 5.49 -22.20 -7.35
N VAL A 79 6.23 -21.70 -6.35
CA VAL A 79 5.67 -20.89 -5.27
C VAL A 79 5.23 -19.53 -5.80
N MET A 80 6.03 -18.90 -6.66
CA MET A 80 5.67 -17.63 -7.32
C MET A 80 4.35 -17.76 -8.11
N LYS A 81 4.16 -18.86 -8.86
CA LYS A 81 2.91 -19.13 -9.58
C LYS A 81 1.72 -19.22 -8.62
N ASP A 82 1.90 -19.86 -7.47
CA ASP A 82 0.87 -19.94 -6.44
C ASP A 82 0.55 -18.58 -5.81
N LEU A 83 1.55 -17.76 -5.51
CA LEU A 83 1.36 -16.39 -5.02
C LEU A 83 0.57 -15.54 -6.02
N VAL A 84 0.93 -15.62 -7.31
CA VAL A 84 0.22 -14.94 -8.41
C VAL A 84 -1.24 -15.40 -8.51
N ARG A 85 -1.48 -16.70 -8.37
CA ARG A 85 -2.82 -17.31 -8.39
C ARG A 85 -3.67 -16.88 -7.19
N CYS A 86 -3.04 -16.74 -6.01
CA CYS A 86 -3.70 -16.37 -4.76
C CYS A 86 -4.03 -14.88 -4.65
N GLY A 87 -3.31 -13.98 -5.34
CA GLY A 87 -3.66 -12.56 -5.30
C GLY A 87 -2.52 -11.58 -5.54
N LEU A 88 -1.27 -12.03 -5.68
CA LEU A 88 -0.13 -11.12 -5.88
C LEU A 88 -0.33 -10.22 -7.12
N ARG A 89 -0.14 -8.91 -6.94
CA ARG A 89 -0.24 -7.89 -8.01
C ARG A 89 1.04 -7.10 -8.19
N VAL A 90 1.74 -6.79 -7.10
CA VAL A 90 3.02 -6.07 -7.14
C VAL A 90 4.06 -6.89 -6.38
N MET A 91 5.12 -7.29 -7.06
CA MET A 91 6.29 -7.90 -6.43
C MET A 91 7.19 -6.80 -5.88
N ARG A 92 7.37 -6.77 -4.57
CA ARG A 92 8.36 -5.92 -3.91
C ARG A 92 9.71 -6.64 -3.84
N LEU A 93 10.76 -5.94 -4.30
CA LEU A 93 12.16 -6.33 -4.15
C LEU A 93 12.80 -5.42 -3.09
N ASN A 94 13.23 -5.99 -1.96
CA ASN A 94 13.87 -5.23 -0.89
C ASN A 94 15.39 -5.15 -1.11
N PHE A 95 15.89 -4.02 -1.60
CA PHE A 95 17.31 -3.83 -1.92
C PHE A 95 18.20 -3.57 -0.69
N SER A 96 17.61 -3.52 0.51
CA SER A 96 18.38 -3.59 1.76
C SER A 96 19.11 -4.92 1.92
N HIS A 97 18.61 -5.99 1.28
CA HIS A 97 19.16 -7.35 1.40
C HIS A 97 19.38 -8.06 0.06
N ALA A 98 18.58 -7.75 -0.96
CA ALA A 98 18.61 -8.50 -2.22
C ALA A 98 19.94 -8.33 -2.95
N THR A 99 20.50 -9.45 -3.43
CA THR A 99 21.64 -9.43 -4.36
C THR A 99 21.15 -9.30 -5.81
N VAL A 100 22.06 -8.97 -6.72
CA VAL A 100 21.79 -8.91 -8.16
C VAL A 100 21.23 -10.24 -8.65
N GLU A 101 21.83 -11.36 -8.27
CA GLU A 101 21.43 -12.71 -8.69
C GLU A 101 20.02 -13.06 -8.21
N GLU A 102 19.68 -12.69 -6.98
CA GLU A 102 18.33 -12.87 -6.43
C GLU A 102 17.30 -12.04 -7.19
N VAL A 103 17.63 -10.80 -7.56
CA VAL A 103 16.75 -9.93 -8.35
C VAL A 103 16.50 -10.52 -9.74
N GLU A 104 17.53 -11.00 -10.44
CA GLU A 104 17.37 -11.65 -11.75
C GLU A 104 16.43 -12.86 -11.65
N LEU A 105 16.63 -13.72 -10.64
CA LEU A 105 15.79 -14.90 -10.41
C LEU A 105 14.33 -14.50 -10.19
N ARG A 106 14.09 -13.54 -9.29
CA ARG A 106 12.73 -13.10 -8.92
C ARG A 106 12.01 -12.46 -10.10
N VAL A 107 12.65 -11.55 -10.83
CA VAL A 107 12.08 -10.90 -12.03
C VAL A 107 11.86 -11.92 -13.15
N GLY A 108 12.82 -12.81 -13.40
CA GLY A 108 12.70 -13.87 -14.40
C GLY A 108 11.57 -14.85 -14.09
N ASN A 109 11.40 -15.23 -12.82
CA ASN A 109 10.31 -16.12 -12.41
C ASN A 109 8.96 -15.42 -12.44
N LEU A 110 8.88 -14.14 -12.07
CA LEU A 110 7.65 -13.37 -12.18
C LEU A 110 7.20 -13.31 -13.64
N LYS A 111 8.07 -12.98 -14.60
CA LYS A 111 7.74 -12.91 -16.05
C LYS A 111 7.17 -14.22 -16.60
N GLN A 112 7.57 -15.37 -16.06
CA GLN A 112 7.04 -16.69 -16.44
C GLN A 112 5.68 -17.02 -15.81
N CYS A 113 5.19 -16.21 -14.87
CA CYS A 113 3.89 -16.40 -14.25
C CYS A 113 2.79 -15.82 -15.10
N THR A 114 1.81 -16.65 -15.46
CA THR A 114 0.60 -16.22 -16.12
C THR A 114 -0.51 -16.00 -15.10
N GLY A 115 -1.26 -14.91 -15.27
CA GLY A 115 -2.47 -14.68 -14.50
C GLY A 115 -3.64 -15.52 -14.99
N ARG A 116 -4.77 -15.47 -14.27
CA ARG A 116 -6.04 -16.09 -14.70
C ARG A 116 -6.46 -15.75 -16.14
N HIS A 117 -6.05 -14.58 -16.64
CA HIS A 117 -6.42 -14.08 -17.97
C HIS A 117 -5.26 -14.07 -18.98
N GLY A 118 -4.06 -14.52 -18.57
CA GLY A 118 -2.88 -14.48 -19.42
C GLY A 118 -3.00 -15.31 -20.70
N ASN A 119 -3.91 -16.30 -20.73
CA ASN A 119 -4.10 -17.21 -21.86
C ASN A 119 -5.23 -16.80 -22.81
N ILE A 120 -6.03 -15.77 -22.48
CA ILE A 120 -7.27 -15.43 -23.21
C ILE A 120 -7.00 -14.36 -24.30
N ILE A 121 -5.97 -13.54 -24.11
CA ILE A 121 -5.81 -12.26 -24.83
C ILE A 121 -4.52 -12.21 -25.68
N THR A 122 -3.66 -13.23 -25.61
CA THR A 122 -2.34 -13.16 -26.25
C THR A 122 -2.41 -13.37 -27.76
N SER A 123 -2.05 -12.31 -28.50
CA SER A 123 -1.32 -12.42 -29.76
C SER A 123 0.06 -13.06 -29.49
N GLU A 124 0.64 -13.75 -30.47
CA GLU A 124 2.05 -14.18 -30.36
C GLU A 124 2.96 -12.97 -30.12
N GLY A 125 3.67 -12.93 -28.98
CA GLY A 125 4.66 -11.90 -28.65
C GLY A 125 4.27 -10.88 -27.57
N ASP A 126 3.02 -10.84 -27.11
CA ASP A 126 2.60 -9.90 -26.07
C ASP A 126 2.95 -10.38 -24.65
N ASP A 127 3.47 -9.48 -23.81
CA ASP A 127 3.73 -9.74 -22.39
C ASP A 127 2.41 -9.90 -21.63
N SER A 128 1.96 -11.15 -21.49
CA SER A 128 0.75 -11.52 -20.76
C SER A 128 0.84 -11.25 -19.24
N ASN A 129 2.03 -10.92 -18.74
CA ASN A 129 2.23 -10.63 -17.34
C ASN A 129 2.19 -9.12 -17.05
N VAL A 130 1.01 -8.67 -16.64
CA VAL A 130 0.79 -7.29 -16.19
C VAL A 130 1.16 -7.04 -14.73
N ARG A 131 1.75 -7.98 -13.96
CA ARG A 131 2.16 -7.73 -12.56
C ARG A 131 3.33 -6.77 -12.53
N ALA A 132 3.29 -5.86 -11.57
CA ALA A 132 4.34 -4.88 -11.43
C ALA A 132 5.49 -5.33 -10.55
N VAL A 133 6.64 -4.70 -10.74
CA VAL A 133 7.82 -4.80 -9.89
C VAL A 133 8.05 -3.46 -9.19
N LEU A 134 8.16 -3.50 -7.86
CA LEU A 134 8.48 -2.36 -7.00
C LEU A 134 9.87 -2.57 -6.39
N LEU A 135 10.79 -1.67 -6.71
CA LEU A 135 12.11 -1.60 -6.10
C LEU A 135 12.00 -0.79 -4.80
N ASP A 136 12.27 -1.41 -3.65
CA ASP A 136 12.31 -0.71 -2.35
C ASP A 136 13.76 -0.41 -1.99
N THR A 137 14.10 0.87 -1.94
CA THR A 137 15.47 1.33 -1.70
C THR A 137 15.89 1.08 -0.25
N ARG A 138 17.19 1.01 0.00
CA ARG A 138 17.68 0.92 1.39
C ARG A 138 17.48 2.25 2.12
N GLY A 139 17.73 3.35 1.41
CA GLY A 139 17.64 4.69 1.94
C GLY A 139 18.87 5.13 2.71
N PRO A 140 18.96 6.43 3.01
CA PRO A 140 20.00 7.03 3.84
C PRO A 140 19.69 6.77 5.33
N GLU A 141 19.87 5.54 5.80
CA GLU A 141 19.69 5.21 7.22
C GLU A 141 20.93 5.54 8.06
N ILE A 142 20.75 5.82 9.35
CA ILE A 142 21.84 5.92 10.32
C ILE A 142 22.03 4.54 10.95
N ARG A 143 23.28 4.12 11.11
CA ARG A 143 23.65 2.85 11.74
C ARG A 143 24.74 3.01 12.77
N MET A 144 24.80 2.02 13.64
CA MET A 144 25.99 1.81 14.44
C MET A 144 27.10 1.08 13.67
N GLY A 145 28.32 1.16 14.20
CA GLY A 145 29.47 0.40 13.72
C GLY A 145 29.39 -1.10 14.01
N LYS A 146 30.43 -1.82 13.57
CA LYS A 146 30.68 -3.20 14.04
C LYS A 146 30.96 -3.20 15.54
N LEU A 147 30.66 -4.29 16.24
CA LEU A 147 31.13 -4.49 17.61
C LEU A 147 32.64 -4.85 17.60
N GLN A 148 33.38 -4.47 18.65
CA GLN A 148 34.84 -4.63 18.74
C GLN A 148 35.33 -6.08 18.53
N ASN A 149 34.53 -7.08 18.93
CA ASN A 149 34.88 -8.50 18.83
C ASN A 149 33.95 -9.28 17.89
N ASP A 150 33.27 -8.60 16.97
CA ASP A 150 32.37 -9.26 16.02
C ASP A 150 33.11 -9.79 14.79
N PHE A 151 33.48 -11.06 14.85
CA PHE A 151 34.08 -11.79 13.72
C PHE A 151 33.04 -12.49 12.83
N SER A 152 31.82 -12.69 13.35
CA SER A 152 30.77 -13.49 12.71
C SER A 152 29.71 -12.65 11.99
N GLY A 153 29.62 -11.36 12.30
CA GLY A 153 28.50 -10.49 11.90
C GLY A 153 27.24 -10.69 12.75
N HIS A 154 27.30 -11.54 13.77
CA HIS A 154 26.15 -11.99 14.55
C HIS A 154 26.35 -11.85 16.07
N GLU A 155 27.48 -11.30 16.50
CA GLU A 155 27.70 -11.04 17.92
C GLU A 155 26.74 -9.95 18.44
N THR A 156 26.46 -10.03 19.74
CA THR A 156 25.63 -9.07 20.47
C THR A 156 26.34 -8.65 21.76
N ILE A 157 26.09 -7.42 22.21
CA ILE A 157 26.48 -6.95 23.55
C ILE A 157 25.22 -6.59 24.34
N THR A 158 25.23 -6.80 25.66
CA THR A 158 24.09 -6.45 26.50
C THR A 158 24.30 -5.08 27.11
N LEU A 159 23.44 -4.13 26.74
CA LEU A 159 23.36 -2.83 27.39
C LEU A 159 22.43 -2.93 28.60
N LYS A 160 22.83 -2.36 29.74
CA LYS A 160 22.07 -2.44 31.00
C LYS A 160 21.40 -1.12 31.33
N ALA A 161 20.14 -1.20 31.77
CA ALA A 161 19.38 -0.03 32.18
C ALA A 161 20.08 0.74 33.32
N GLY A 162 20.12 2.06 33.20
CA GLY A 162 20.74 2.98 34.15
C GLY A 162 22.23 3.25 33.91
N ASP A 163 22.91 2.41 33.14
CA ASP A 163 24.32 2.63 32.77
C ASP A 163 24.44 3.78 31.75
N GLU A 164 25.63 4.37 31.69
CA GLU A 164 25.97 5.41 30.70
C GLU A 164 26.69 4.82 29.51
N VAL A 165 26.34 5.32 28.32
CA VAL A 165 26.98 4.98 27.06
C VAL A 165 27.28 6.25 26.28
N THR A 166 28.43 6.30 25.63
CA THR A 166 28.81 7.43 24.77
C THR A 166 28.66 7.05 23.32
N LEU A 167 27.85 7.80 22.59
CA LEU A 167 27.76 7.73 21.14
C LEU A 167 28.89 8.54 20.53
N ARG A 168 29.72 7.87 19.74
CA ARG A 168 30.92 8.38 19.09
C ARG A 168 30.71 8.41 17.59
N THR A 169 31.27 9.41 16.92
CA THR A 169 31.08 9.60 15.48
C THR A 169 32.40 9.77 14.73
N SER A 170 33.56 9.71 15.41
CA SER A 170 34.88 9.77 14.79
C SER A 170 35.33 8.40 14.27
N GLU A 171 36.13 8.41 13.19
CA GLU A 171 36.59 7.20 12.49
C GLU A 171 37.40 6.24 13.38
N ASP A 172 38.15 6.75 14.36
CA ASP A 172 38.90 5.92 15.30
C ASP A 172 38.01 4.88 16.01
N TYR A 173 36.76 5.24 16.32
CA TYR A 173 35.78 4.33 16.94
C TYR A 173 35.10 3.41 15.92
N ALA A 174 35.04 3.80 14.65
CA ALA A 174 34.56 2.93 13.58
C ALA A 174 35.51 1.73 13.42
N ASP A 175 36.82 1.99 13.48
CA ASP A 175 37.86 0.99 13.30
C ASP A 175 38.02 0.08 14.52
N SER A 176 38.05 0.67 15.73
CA SER A 176 38.18 -0.07 16.99
C SER A 176 36.95 -0.93 17.32
N GLY A 177 35.80 -0.62 16.72
CA GLY A 177 34.52 -1.25 16.97
C GLY A 177 33.84 -0.78 18.25
N SER A 178 32.53 -0.95 18.30
CA SER A 178 31.64 -0.52 19.38
C SER A 178 31.70 -1.48 20.58
N THR A 179 31.52 -0.93 21.78
CA THR A 179 31.51 -1.63 23.07
C THR A 179 30.26 -1.25 23.87
N GLU A 180 30.14 -1.80 25.08
CA GLU A 180 29.06 -1.46 26.03
C GLU A 180 29.10 0.00 26.49
N THR A 181 30.26 0.67 26.40
CA THR A 181 30.48 2.05 26.87
C THR A 181 30.64 3.07 25.76
N ASP A 182 31.11 2.65 24.58
CA ASP A 182 31.36 3.52 23.44
C ASP A 182 30.79 2.89 22.16
N ILE A 183 29.77 3.52 21.58
CA ILE A 183 29.10 3.04 20.37
C ILE A 183 29.40 4.00 19.22
N PHE A 184 29.98 3.48 18.13
CA PHE A 184 30.15 4.26 16.92
C PHE A 184 28.82 4.40 16.18
N ILE A 185 28.49 5.62 15.74
CA ILE A 185 27.32 5.97 14.92
C ILE A 185 27.83 6.65 13.64
N ASP A 186 27.35 6.21 12.48
CA ASP A 186 27.81 6.67 11.17
C ASP A 186 27.21 8.01 10.70
N TYR A 187 26.76 8.85 11.65
CA TYR A 187 26.23 10.18 11.39
C TYR A 187 27.11 11.27 12.05
N PRO A 188 28.05 11.88 11.30
CA PRO A 188 29.04 12.82 11.85
C PRO A 188 28.47 14.06 12.55
N LYS A 189 27.21 14.42 12.29
CA LYS A 189 26.52 15.57 12.88
C LYS A 189 25.55 15.18 14.01
N LEU A 190 25.67 13.97 14.56
CA LEU A 190 24.78 13.48 15.64
C LEU A 190 24.62 14.48 16.80
N HIS A 191 25.72 15.09 17.25
CA HIS A 191 25.71 16.07 18.33
C HIS A 191 25.06 17.41 17.95
N LYS A 192 24.82 17.70 16.67
CA LYS A 192 24.13 18.92 16.23
C LYS A 192 22.61 18.79 16.24
N VAL A 193 22.10 17.56 16.09
CA VAL A 193 20.67 17.29 15.91
C VAL A 193 19.99 16.78 17.19
N LEU A 194 20.76 16.55 18.24
CA LEU A 194 20.29 16.08 19.53
C LEU A 194 20.48 17.15 20.61
N SER A 195 19.67 17.05 21.67
CA SER A 195 19.76 17.88 22.86
C SER A 195 19.55 17.03 24.12
N PRO A 196 19.98 17.48 25.31
CA PRO A 196 19.62 16.80 26.55
C PRO A 196 18.11 16.53 26.64
N GLY A 197 17.74 15.27 26.91
CA GLY A 197 16.37 14.77 26.90
C GLY A 197 15.90 14.15 25.58
N SER A 198 16.62 14.35 24.46
CA SER A 198 16.34 13.65 23.19
C SER A 198 16.44 12.13 23.38
N LYS A 199 15.68 11.39 22.57
CA LYS A 199 15.77 9.93 22.52
C LYS A 199 16.65 9.49 21.36
N VAL A 200 17.45 8.45 21.59
CA VAL A 200 18.13 7.70 20.53
C VAL A 200 17.67 6.26 20.66
N LEU A 201 17.19 5.70 19.57
CA LEU A 201 16.63 4.37 19.52
C LEU A 201 17.60 3.48 18.72
N LEU A 202 18.07 2.41 19.34
CA LEU A 202 18.95 1.44 18.70
C LEU A 202 18.17 0.16 18.39
N ASP A 203 18.53 -0.44 17.27
CA ASP A 203 18.02 -1.73 16.82
C ASP A 203 16.49 -1.77 16.73
N ASP A 204 15.94 -0.94 15.84
CA ASP A 204 14.49 -0.84 15.58
C ASP A 204 13.69 -0.52 16.86
N GLY A 205 14.30 0.25 17.77
CA GLY A 205 13.70 0.66 19.05
C GLY A 205 13.78 -0.39 20.17
N ALA A 206 14.53 -1.47 20.00
CA ALA A 206 14.73 -2.48 21.05
C ALA A 206 15.47 -1.91 22.27
N ILE A 207 16.36 -0.95 22.06
CA ILE A 207 17.07 -0.25 23.14
C ILE A 207 16.83 1.25 23.00
N ILE A 208 16.42 1.87 24.09
CA ILE A 208 16.12 3.30 24.18
C ILE A 208 17.21 3.97 25.02
N LEU A 209 17.76 5.04 24.48
CA LEU A 209 18.72 5.90 25.15
C LEU A 209 18.12 7.29 25.37
N THR A 210 18.38 7.88 26.53
CA THR A 210 18.09 9.29 26.79
C THR A 210 19.39 10.09 26.75
N VAL A 211 19.46 11.10 25.88
CA VAL A 211 20.60 12.00 25.81
C VAL A 211 20.73 12.77 27.12
N LYS A 212 21.90 12.68 27.75
CA LYS A 212 22.26 13.39 28.98
C LYS A 212 23.05 14.65 28.66
N GLU A 213 24.07 14.51 27.81
CA GLU A 213 24.98 15.60 27.45
C GLU A 213 25.39 15.48 25.98
N VAL A 214 25.61 16.64 25.37
CA VAL A 214 26.01 16.75 23.97
C VAL A 214 27.27 17.59 23.91
N GLU A 215 28.31 17.08 23.27
CA GLU A 215 29.55 17.82 23.08
C GLU A 215 29.31 19.04 22.20
N SER A 216 29.76 20.22 22.66
CA SER A 216 29.58 21.49 21.97
C SER A 216 30.90 21.99 21.34
N GLY A 217 30.80 22.95 20.42
CA GLY A 217 31.97 23.60 19.81
C GLY A 217 32.64 22.86 18.65
N LYS A 218 32.20 21.65 18.32
CA LYS A 218 32.63 20.92 17.12
C LYS A 218 31.64 21.06 15.98
N GLU A 219 32.15 21.13 14.75
CA GLU A 219 31.30 21.14 13.56
C GLU A 219 30.87 19.72 13.15
N PHE A 220 31.81 18.78 13.20
CA PHE A 220 31.59 17.36 12.94
C PHE A 220 32.26 16.52 14.03
N HIS A 221 31.85 15.26 14.14
CA HIS A 221 32.47 14.25 15.00
C HIS A 221 32.42 14.58 16.51
N GLY A 222 31.32 15.19 16.96
CA GLY A 222 31.05 15.39 18.39
C GLY A 222 30.47 14.12 19.03
N SER A 223 30.70 13.99 20.33
CA SER A 223 30.19 12.89 21.15
C SER A 223 28.88 13.24 21.85
N VAL A 224 28.06 12.21 22.13
CA VAL A 224 26.79 12.36 22.85
C VAL A 224 26.76 11.32 23.97
N VAL A 225 26.62 11.77 25.21
CA VAL A 225 26.51 10.89 26.37
C VAL A 225 25.04 10.62 26.64
N CYS A 226 24.69 9.34 26.78
CA CYS A 226 23.33 8.91 27.02
C CYS A 226 23.23 8.02 28.27
N THR A 227 22.06 8.03 28.88
CA THR A 227 21.64 7.01 29.85
C THR A 227 20.83 5.94 29.11
N ILE A 228 21.09 4.66 29.41
CA ILE A 228 20.34 3.53 28.85
C ILE A 228 19.03 3.39 29.63
N ASP A 229 17.89 3.50 28.94
CA ASP A 229 16.56 3.45 29.59
C ASP A 229 16.12 2.01 29.91
N ASN A 230 16.54 1.03 29.09
CA ASN A 230 16.15 -0.36 29.24
C ASN A 230 17.30 -1.33 28.91
N THR A 231 17.30 -2.48 29.59
CA THR A 231 18.25 -3.56 29.30
C THR A 231 17.86 -4.28 28.01
N GLY A 232 18.84 -4.55 27.15
CA GLY A 232 18.62 -5.27 25.90
C GLY A 232 19.93 -5.67 25.22
N ASP A 233 19.83 -6.62 24.30
CA ASP A 233 20.94 -7.07 23.49
C ASP A 233 21.02 -6.24 22.21
N LEU A 234 22.17 -5.62 21.98
CA LEU A 234 22.45 -4.81 20.80
C LEU A 234 23.25 -5.63 19.79
N ARG A 235 22.71 -5.82 18.59
CA ARG A 235 23.41 -6.47 17.48
C ARG A 235 24.40 -5.53 16.80
N SER A 236 25.45 -6.12 16.22
CA SER A 236 26.39 -5.41 15.35
C SER A 236 25.68 -4.73 14.17
N ARG A 237 26.10 -3.50 13.83
CA ARG A 237 25.57 -2.71 12.69
C ARG A 237 24.04 -2.47 12.73
N ALA A 238 23.46 -2.43 13.93
CA ALA A 238 22.05 -2.10 14.12
C ALA A 238 21.67 -0.73 13.55
N GLY A 239 20.40 -0.58 13.18
CA GLY A 239 19.82 0.71 12.81
C GLY A 239 19.76 1.66 14.01
N VAL A 240 19.82 2.96 13.71
CA VAL A 240 19.75 4.04 14.70
C VAL A 240 18.67 5.02 14.26
N ASN A 241 17.71 5.24 15.14
CA ASN A 241 16.59 6.14 14.93
C ASN A 241 16.72 7.34 15.88
N LEU A 242 16.41 8.53 15.37
CA LEU A 242 16.57 9.79 16.09
C LEU A 242 15.22 10.53 16.14
N PRO A 243 14.24 10.05 16.94
CA PRO A 243 12.91 10.63 16.98
C PRO A 243 12.91 12.14 17.18
N GLY A 244 12.34 12.85 16.20
CA GLY A 244 12.19 14.30 16.21
C GLY A 244 13.45 15.11 15.89
N ALA A 245 14.56 14.46 15.55
CA ALA A 245 15.73 15.12 15.01
C ALA A 245 15.54 15.42 13.51
N GLU A 246 15.93 16.62 13.09
CA GLU A 246 16.05 16.96 11.67
C GLU A 246 17.47 16.62 11.22
N THR A 247 17.59 15.65 10.32
CA THR A 247 18.87 15.21 9.77
C THR A 247 19.08 15.79 8.37
N ASP A 248 20.34 15.94 7.98
CA ASP A 248 20.74 16.39 6.64
C ASP A 248 21.12 15.22 5.72
N LEU A 249 20.46 14.09 5.93
CA LEU A 249 20.67 12.88 5.14
C LEU A 249 20.22 13.11 3.69
N PRO A 250 21.02 12.68 2.68
CA PRO A 250 20.70 12.93 1.28
C PRO A 250 19.47 12.14 0.85
N ALA A 251 18.73 12.58 -0.17
CA ALA A 251 17.56 11.86 -0.70
C ALA A 251 17.84 10.40 -1.11
N MET A 252 19.08 10.11 -1.52
CA MET A 252 19.55 8.79 -1.93
C MET A 252 20.97 8.58 -1.44
N SER A 253 21.24 7.43 -0.83
CA SER A 253 22.61 6.99 -0.57
C SER A 253 23.34 6.63 -1.87
N ALA A 254 24.67 6.46 -1.80
CA ALA A 254 25.45 5.98 -2.95
C ALA A 254 24.97 4.59 -3.43
N LYS A 255 24.53 3.73 -2.51
CA LYS A 255 23.96 2.42 -2.83
C LYS A 255 22.61 2.57 -3.54
N ASP A 256 21.74 3.46 -3.06
CA ASP A 256 20.42 3.66 -3.67
C ASP A 256 20.54 4.12 -5.13
N LYS A 257 21.51 4.98 -5.44
CA LYS A 257 21.80 5.39 -6.83
C LYS A 257 22.14 4.19 -7.72
N VAL A 258 23.03 3.31 -7.24
CA VAL A 258 23.40 2.07 -7.94
C VAL A 258 22.18 1.16 -8.13
N ASP A 259 21.39 0.97 -7.06
CA ASP A 259 20.22 0.09 -7.06
C ASP A 259 19.13 0.61 -8.01
N ILE A 260 18.81 1.90 -7.98
CA ILE A 260 17.82 2.54 -8.86
C ILE A 260 18.25 2.38 -10.31
N LYS A 261 19.51 2.70 -10.64
CA LYS A 261 20.03 2.55 -12.00
C LYS A 261 19.95 1.10 -12.47
N TYR A 262 20.33 0.14 -11.61
CA TYR A 262 20.19 -1.28 -11.93
C TYR A 262 18.72 -1.69 -12.12
N GLY A 263 17.81 -1.24 -11.26
CA GLY A 263 16.38 -1.47 -11.39
C GLY A 263 15.81 -0.96 -12.72
N MET A 264 16.29 0.18 -13.21
CA MET A 264 15.90 0.68 -14.53
C MET A 264 16.31 -0.26 -15.67
N THR A 265 17.47 -0.94 -15.58
CA THR A 265 17.85 -1.97 -16.55
C THR A 265 16.92 -3.19 -16.54
N LYS A 266 16.15 -3.36 -15.46
CA LYS A 266 15.16 -4.44 -15.28
C LYS A 266 13.74 -4.01 -15.55
N ASP A 267 13.53 -2.78 -15.99
CA ASP A 267 12.23 -2.20 -16.29
C ASP A 267 11.27 -2.26 -15.07
N VAL A 268 11.78 -1.98 -13.86
CA VAL A 268 10.95 -1.90 -12.64
C VAL A 268 9.90 -0.79 -12.78
N ASP A 269 8.70 -1.01 -12.24
CA ASP A 269 7.55 -0.13 -12.46
C ASP A 269 7.42 0.96 -11.40
N TYR A 270 7.92 0.70 -10.19
CA TYR A 270 7.91 1.62 -9.07
C TYR A 270 9.26 1.65 -8.35
N VAL A 271 9.60 2.81 -7.80
CA VAL A 271 10.66 2.97 -6.78
C VAL A 271 9.99 3.40 -5.49
N ALA A 272 9.98 2.53 -4.48
CA ALA A 272 9.63 2.88 -3.12
C ALA A 272 10.85 3.49 -2.43
N ALA A 273 10.81 4.80 -2.23
CA ALA A 273 11.92 5.58 -1.72
C ALA A 273 11.86 5.64 -0.18
N SER A 274 12.87 5.04 0.46
CA SER A 274 13.04 5.00 1.91
C SER A 274 13.56 6.32 2.47
N PHE A 275 13.09 6.67 3.67
CA PHE A 275 13.44 7.84 4.47
C PHE A 275 13.33 9.17 3.70
N VAL A 276 12.29 9.30 2.87
CA VAL A 276 11.96 10.59 2.24
C VAL A 276 11.55 11.58 3.33
N GLN A 277 12.15 12.78 3.31
CA GLN A 277 11.90 13.81 4.33
C GLN A 277 11.30 15.10 3.77
N SER A 278 11.32 15.30 2.45
CA SER A 278 10.82 16.51 1.80
C SER A 278 10.38 16.25 0.36
N GLY A 279 9.58 17.17 -0.19
CA GLY A 279 9.24 17.16 -1.62
C GLY A 279 10.50 17.29 -2.52
N GLU A 280 11.52 17.99 -2.03
CA GLU A 280 12.80 18.10 -2.72
C GLU A 280 13.52 16.76 -2.86
N HIS A 281 13.46 15.88 -1.85
CA HIS A 281 14.03 14.53 -1.97
C HIS A 281 13.36 13.75 -3.11
N VAL A 282 12.04 13.88 -3.25
CA VAL A 282 11.28 13.22 -4.32
C VAL A 282 11.70 13.75 -5.69
N ARG A 283 11.85 15.08 -5.84
CA ARG A 283 12.33 15.70 -7.08
C ARG A 283 13.75 15.24 -7.45
N GLN A 284 14.65 15.11 -6.48
CA GLN A 284 16.01 14.61 -6.71
C GLN A 284 16.02 13.15 -7.19
N ILE A 285 15.16 12.30 -6.64
CA ILE A 285 15.01 10.91 -7.09
C ILE A 285 14.48 10.87 -8.53
N LYS A 286 13.44 11.66 -8.84
CA LYS A 286 12.88 11.74 -10.21
C LYS A 286 13.92 12.26 -11.22
N ALA A 287 14.69 13.29 -10.85
CA ALA A 287 15.76 13.81 -11.69
C ALA A 287 16.84 12.75 -11.96
N TYR A 288 17.27 12.02 -10.93
CA TYR A 288 18.26 10.96 -11.08
C TYR A 288 17.77 9.80 -11.95
N MET A 289 16.49 9.40 -11.84
CA MET A 289 15.91 8.42 -12.75
C MET A 289 15.91 8.91 -14.20
N LYS A 290 15.66 10.21 -14.44
CA LYS A 290 15.74 10.79 -15.78
C LYS A 290 17.17 10.73 -16.33
N GLU A 291 18.17 11.10 -15.53
CA GLU A 291 19.59 10.98 -15.91
C GLU A 291 19.95 9.52 -16.27
N CYS A 292 19.51 8.57 -15.45
CA CYS A 292 19.73 7.14 -15.73
C CYS A 292 19.04 6.70 -17.03
N ALA A 293 17.86 7.22 -17.35
CA ALA A 293 17.16 6.91 -18.59
C ALA A 293 17.95 7.40 -19.82
N GLU A 294 18.45 8.63 -19.76
CA GLU A 294 19.29 9.23 -20.81
C GLU A 294 20.57 8.41 -21.01
N GLU A 295 21.26 8.01 -19.94
CA GLU A 295 22.47 7.18 -19.99
C GLU A 295 22.21 5.77 -20.55
N LEU A 296 21.04 5.20 -20.28
CA LEU A 296 20.62 3.90 -20.80
C LEU A 296 20.07 3.97 -22.23
N GLY A 297 19.96 5.16 -22.82
CA GLY A 297 19.40 5.37 -24.16
C GLY A 297 17.90 5.08 -24.24
N LEU A 298 17.17 5.20 -23.13
CA LEU A 298 15.72 5.13 -23.11
C LEU A 298 15.19 6.44 -23.70
N GLY A 299 14.40 6.37 -24.78
CA GLY A 299 13.88 7.57 -25.44
C GLY A 299 12.94 8.39 -24.55
N ASP A 300 12.77 9.68 -24.85
CA ASP A 300 11.98 10.64 -24.05
C ASP A 300 10.52 10.21 -23.78
N SER A 301 9.97 9.34 -24.63
CA SER A 301 8.60 8.81 -24.50
C SER A 301 8.50 7.57 -23.61
N TYR A 302 9.62 7.08 -23.06
CA TYR A 302 9.64 5.92 -22.18
C TYR A 302 9.03 6.26 -20.81
N PRO A 303 8.00 5.53 -20.33
CA PRO A 303 7.46 5.77 -19.00
C PRO A 303 8.44 5.34 -17.91
N LEU A 304 9.04 6.31 -17.22
CA LEU A 304 9.92 6.08 -16.08
C LEU A 304 9.18 5.41 -14.92
N PRO A 305 9.88 4.68 -14.02
CA PRO A 305 9.27 4.16 -12.80
C PRO A 305 8.61 5.26 -11.98
N LEU A 306 7.48 4.94 -11.34
CA LEU A 306 6.76 5.87 -10.48
C LEU A 306 7.35 5.87 -9.06
N VAL A 307 7.47 7.04 -8.43
CA VAL A 307 8.02 7.18 -7.06
C VAL A 307 6.92 7.02 -6.02
N ILE A 308 7.07 6.01 -5.17
CA ILE A 308 6.26 5.78 -3.98
C ILE A 308 7.06 6.24 -2.76
N SER A 309 6.73 7.38 -2.17
CA SER A 309 7.47 7.86 -0.99
C SER A 309 7.03 7.10 0.25
N LYS A 310 8.00 6.52 0.97
CA LYS A 310 7.76 5.87 2.25
C LYS A 310 7.76 6.92 3.36
N ILE A 311 6.64 7.01 4.07
CA ILE A 311 6.50 7.91 5.22
C ILE A 311 6.83 7.12 6.48
N GLU A 312 8.04 7.35 6.98
CA GLU A 312 8.64 6.54 8.04
C GLU A 312 9.30 7.36 9.16
N SER A 313 9.24 8.69 9.09
CA SER A 313 9.84 9.57 10.11
C SER A 313 8.90 10.70 10.51
N GLN A 314 9.18 11.31 11.66
CA GLN A 314 8.42 12.49 12.10
C GLN A 314 8.60 13.67 11.13
N THR A 315 9.79 13.85 10.55
CA THR A 315 10.06 14.88 9.54
C THR A 315 9.20 14.68 8.30
N ALA A 316 9.09 13.44 7.82
CA ALA A 316 8.22 13.10 6.69
C ALA A 316 6.74 13.41 6.99
N LEU A 317 6.28 13.19 8.23
CA LEU A 317 4.91 13.57 8.62
C LEU A 317 4.69 15.09 8.63
N LYS A 318 5.67 15.87 9.11
CA LYS A 318 5.58 17.35 9.11
C LYS A 318 5.54 17.91 7.69
N ASN A 319 6.28 17.29 6.78
CA ASN A 319 6.40 17.71 5.38
C ASN A 319 5.52 16.88 4.45
N PHE A 320 4.48 16.22 4.98
CA PHE A 320 3.71 15.25 4.22
C PHE A 320 3.05 15.85 2.98
N ASP A 321 2.53 17.08 3.06
CA ASP A 321 1.82 17.72 1.95
C ASP A 321 2.73 17.94 0.73
N GLU A 322 3.94 18.48 0.92
CA GLU A 322 4.91 18.67 -0.17
C GLU A 322 5.46 17.35 -0.71
N ILE A 323 5.60 16.32 0.14
CA ILE A 323 5.99 14.98 -0.30
C ILE A 323 4.87 14.40 -1.16
N LEU A 324 3.62 14.46 -0.69
CA LEU A 324 2.46 13.96 -1.41
C LEU A 324 2.29 14.67 -2.75
N GLU A 325 2.50 15.98 -2.84
CA GLU A 325 2.43 16.75 -4.08
C GLU A 325 3.43 16.24 -5.14
N GLU A 326 4.66 15.95 -4.73
CA GLU A 326 5.74 15.53 -5.62
C GLU A 326 5.75 14.02 -5.92
N SER A 327 5.19 13.19 -5.03
CA SER A 327 5.15 11.73 -5.18
C SER A 327 4.11 11.25 -6.18
N ASP A 328 4.34 10.07 -6.76
CA ASP A 328 3.32 9.40 -7.59
C ASP A 328 2.40 8.51 -6.74
N GLY A 329 2.80 8.20 -5.51
CA GLY A 329 2.02 7.52 -4.49
C GLY A 329 2.74 7.52 -3.14
N ILE A 330 2.08 6.98 -2.11
CA ILE A 330 2.61 6.96 -0.74
C ILE A 330 2.62 5.53 -0.20
N MET A 331 3.62 5.20 0.60
CA MET A 331 3.62 4.02 1.46
C MET A 331 3.63 4.46 2.93
N VAL A 332 2.60 4.04 3.68
CA VAL A 332 2.55 4.16 5.12
C VAL A 332 3.45 3.06 5.71
N ALA A 333 4.72 3.39 5.93
CA ALA A 333 5.77 2.45 6.34
C ALA A 333 5.80 2.32 7.87
N ARG A 334 4.85 1.54 8.42
CA ARG A 334 4.55 1.50 9.85
C ARG A 334 5.64 0.94 10.76
N GLY A 335 6.58 0.18 10.20
CA GLY A 335 7.70 -0.39 10.96
C GLY A 335 8.57 0.71 11.56
N ASP A 336 9.34 1.37 10.72
CA ASP A 336 10.17 2.52 11.07
C ASP A 336 9.35 3.69 11.64
N LEU A 337 8.15 3.96 11.09
CA LEU A 337 7.30 5.02 11.65
C LEU A 337 6.92 4.75 13.11
N GLY A 338 6.64 3.49 13.47
CA GLY A 338 6.30 3.11 14.85
C GLY A 338 7.46 3.16 15.83
N VAL A 339 8.69 3.29 15.33
CA VAL A 339 9.90 3.60 16.10
C VAL A 339 10.04 5.13 16.25
N GLU A 340 9.77 5.88 15.18
CA GLU A 340 9.96 7.34 15.12
C GLU A 340 8.88 8.18 15.83
N ILE A 341 7.65 7.67 15.95
CA ILE A 341 6.55 8.35 16.66
C ILE A 341 5.95 7.45 17.74
N PRO A 342 5.20 8.00 18.72
CA PRO A 342 4.50 7.17 19.69
C PRO A 342 3.64 6.11 19.00
N ILE A 343 3.82 4.84 19.33
CA ILE A 343 3.22 3.71 18.61
C ILE A 343 1.69 3.80 18.46
N HIS A 344 1.00 4.38 19.45
CA HIS A 344 -0.45 4.59 19.41
C HIS A 344 -0.91 5.71 18.45
N GLN A 345 0.01 6.55 17.94
CA GLN A 345 -0.26 7.55 16.91
C GLN A 345 -0.11 7.00 15.49
N VAL A 346 0.56 5.84 15.30
CA VAL A 346 0.82 5.26 13.97
C VAL A 346 -0.47 5.03 13.19
N THR A 347 -1.50 4.48 13.83
CA THR A 347 -2.80 4.25 13.20
C THR A 347 -3.55 5.56 12.91
N ASN A 348 -3.37 6.60 13.72
CA ASN A 348 -3.94 7.92 13.43
C ASN A 348 -3.27 8.53 12.21
N ALA A 349 -1.94 8.51 12.14
CA ALA A 349 -1.17 8.99 11.01
C ALA A 349 -1.52 8.21 9.72
N GLN A 350 -1.70 6.89 9.80
CA GLN A 350 -2.19 6.07 8.68
C GLN A 350 -3.50 6.61 8.12
N LYS A 351 -4.48 6.88 8.97
CA LYS A 351 -5.81 7.35 8.54
C LYS A 351 -5.72 8.70 7.82
N GLU A 352 -4.94 9.64 8.38
CA GLU A 352 -4.73 10.95 7.76
C GLU A 352 -4.03 10.83 6.39
N MET A 353 -2.94 10.06 6.32
CA MET A 353 -2.20 9.86 5.06
C MET A 353 -3.05 9.18 3.99
N VAL A 354 -3.81 8.14 4.35
CA VAL A 354 -4.70 7.46 3.40
C VAL A 354 -5.80 8.41 2.92
N ALA A 355 -6.42 9.18 3.83
CA ALA A 355 -7.44 10.16 3.46
C ALA A 355 -6.90 11.26 2.53
N ALA A 356 -5.68 11.76 2.78
CA ALA A 356 -5.03 12.76 1.96
C ALA A 356 -4.69 12.23 0.56
N CYS A 357 -4.11 11.02 0.45
CA CYS A 357 -3.88 10.36 -0.83
C CYS A 357 -5.18 10.19 -1.63
N ASN A 358 -6.26 9.76 -0.97
CA ASN A 358 -7.57 9.62 -1.58
C ASN A 358 -8.12 10.95 -2.08
N ALA A 359 -7.89 12.04 -1.34
CA ALA A 359 -8.36 13.38 -1.69
C ALA A 359 -7.72 13.94 -2.97
N VAL A 360 -6.49 13.51 -3.29
CA VAL A 360 -5.75 13.93 -4.49
C VAL A 360 -5.69 12.85 -5.57
N GLY A 361 -6.30 11.68 -5.35
CA GLY A 361 -6.35 10.58 -6.32
C GLY A 361 -5.04 9.84 -6.53
N LYS A 362 -4.10 9.92 -5.58
CA LYS A 362 -2.82 9.19 -5.62
C LYS A 362 -2.91 7.87 -4.85
N PRO A 363 -2.30 6.78 -5.34
CA PRO A 363 -2.36 5.48 -4.70
C PRO A 363 -1.61 5.46 -3.37
N VAL A 364 -2.15 4.73 -2.40
CA VAL A 364 -1.53 4.55 -1.08
C VAL A 364 -1.43 3.08 -0.67
N ILE A 365 -0.25 2.71 -0.16
CA ILE A 365 0.06 1.37 0.36
C ILE A 365 0.10 1.43 1.88
N VAL A 366 -0.65 0.56 2.57
CA VAL A 366 -0.47 0.33 4.00
C VAL A 366 0.46 -0.87 4.18
N ALA A 367 1.56 -0.67 4.91
CA ALA A 367 2.67 -1.61 4.94
C ALA A 367 3.12 -2.02 6.34
N THR A 368 3.80 -3.17 6.38
CA THR A 368 4.51 -3.76 7.52
C THR A 368 3.61 -4.39 8.59
N GLN A 369 3.94 -5.63 8.97
CA GLN A 369 3.29 -6.41 10.04
C GLN A 369 1.77 -6.59 9.91
N MET A 370 1.24 -6.59 8.69
CA MET A 370 -0.21 -6.75 8.49
C MET A 370 -0.70 -8.14 8.88
N LEU A 371 0.12 -9.17 8.62
CA LEU A 371 -0.16 -10.57 8.98
C LEU A 371 1.07 -11.22 9.64
N GLU A 372 1.85 -10.46 10.41
CA GLU A 372 3.21 -10.84 10.88
C GLU A 372 3.28 -12.26 11.49
N SER A 373 2.29 -12.65 12.30
CA SER A 373 2.27 -13.98 12.92
C SER A 373 2.23 -15.12 11.91
N MET A 374 1.76 -14.87 10.68
CA MET A 374 1.74 -15.86 9.61
C MET A 374 3.12 -16.22 9.06
N ALA A 375 4.16 -15.43 9.37
CA ALA A 375 5.54 -15.84 9.10
C ALA A 375 5.89 -17.15 9.83
N LYS A 376 5.26 -17.42 10.97
CA LYS A 376 5.52 -18.61 11.80
C LYS A 376 4.32 -19.54 11.94
N ASN A 377 3.09 -19.05 11.73
CA ASN A 377 1.85 -19.78 11.99
C ASN A 377 0.98 -19.87 10.73
N PRO A 378 0.19 -20.93 10.53
CA PRO A 378 -0.67 -21.06 9.34
C PRO A 378 -1.93 -20.19 9.38
N ARG A 379 -2.17 -19.43 10.46
CA ARG A 379 -3.33 -18.55 10.62
C ARG A 379 -2.92 -17.25 11.33
N PRO A 380 -3.56 -16.12 10.98
CA PRO A 380 -3.29 -14.85 11.63
C PRO A 380 -4.01 -14.73 12.98
N THR A 381 -3.59 -13.74 13.75
CA THR A 381 -4.31 -13.30 14.94
C THR A 381 -5.57 -12.52 14.56
N ARG A 382 -6.46 -12.26 15.53
CA ARG A 382 -7.65 -11.43 15.29
C ARG A 382 -7.31 -9.96 15.09
N ALA A 383 -6.23 -9.49 15.71
CA ALA A 383 -5.73 -8.14 15.54
C ALA A 383 -5.23 -7.90 14.10
N GLU A 384 -4.48 -8.86 13.54
CA GLU A 384 -4.00 -8.82 12.16
C GLU A 384 -5.14 -8.82 11.13
N VAL A 385 -6.18 -9.64 11.35
CA VAL A 385 -7.39 -9.60 10.51
C VAL A 385 -8.07 -8.24 10.57
N ALA A 386 -8.21 -7.68 11.77
CA ALA A 386 -8.79 -6.36 11.96
C ALA A 386 -7.94 -5.26 11.31
N ASP A 387 -6.61 -5.38 11.34
CA ASP A 387 -5.68 -4.43 10.75
C ASP A 387 -5.83 -4.35 9.23
N VAL A 388 -5.77 -5.49 8.53
CA VAL A 388 -6.01 -5.55 7.07
C VAL A 388 -7.40 -5.04 6.72
N THR A 389 -8.42 -5.44 7.49
CA THR A 389 -9.81 -4.99 7.28
C THR A 389 -9.92 -3.47 7.38
N ASN A 390 -9.33 -2.86 8.41
CA ASN A 390 -9.40 -1.41 8.61
C ASN A 390 -8.57 -0.65 7.58
N ALA A 391 -7.43 -1.17 7.11
CA ALA A 391 -6.69 -0.54 6.01
C ALA A 391 -7.55 -0.46 4.73
N VAL A 392 -8.34 -1.50 4.43
CA VAL A 392 -9.33 -1.45 3.34
C VAL A 392 -10.40 -0.39 3.64
N TYR A 393 -10.99 -0.36 4.85
CA TYR A 393 -12.01 0.63 5.22
C TYR A 393 -11.50 2.08 5.28
N ASP A 394 -10.22 2.28 5.50
CA ASP A 394 -9.58 3.60 5.41
C ASP A 394 -9.49 4.06 3.94
N GLY A 395 -9.50 3.10 3.00
CA GLY A 395 -9.49 3.32 1.57
C GLY A 395 -8.12 3.07 0.93
N ALA A 396 -7.24 2.28 1.55
CA ALA A 396 -5.95 1.95 0.97
C ALA A 396 -6.11 1.32 -0.43
N ASP A 397 -5.24 1.68 -1.37
CA ASP A 397 -5.22 1.06 -2.69
C ASP A 397 -4.55 -0.32 -2.66
N ALA A 398 -3.57 -0.47 -1.77
CA ALA A 398 -2.91 -1.72 -1.54
C ALA A 398 -2.55 -1.96 -0.07
N VAL A 399 -2.47 -3.24 0.27
CA VAL A 399 -1.89 -3.74 1.51
C VAL A 399 -0.65 -4.56 1.19
N MET A 400 0.33 -4.58 2.12
CA MET A 400 1.64 -5.16 1.85
C MET A 400 2.10 -6.22 2.86
N THR A 401 2.62 -7.33 2.35
CA THR A 401 3.39 -8.32 3.14
C THR A 401 4.89 -8.10 3.00
N SER A 402 5.60 -8.34 4.10
CA SER A 402 7.04 -8.17 4.25
C SER A 402 7.72 -9.51 4.60
N GLY A 403 8.03 -9.74 5.88
CA GLY A 403 8.67 -10.96 6.35
C GLY A 403 7.80 -12.20 6.14
N GLU A 404 6.48 -12.03 6.16
CA GLU A 404 5.48 -13.08 6.02
C GLU A 404 5.64 -13.88 4.73
N THR A 405 5.94 -13.20 3.62
CA THR A 405 6.12 -13.84 2.30
C THR A 405 7.58 -14.03 1.94
N ALA A 406 8.47 -13.14 2.38
CA ALA A 406 9.87 -13.18 1.99
C ALA A 406 10.65 -14.32 2.67
N LYS A 407 10.41 -14.55 3.96
CA LYS A 407 11.14 -15.53 4.80
C LYS A 407 10.21 -16.41 5.66
N GLY A 408 8.90 -16.19 5.58
CA GLY A 408 7.91 -16.90 6.39
C GLY A 408 7.67 -18.33 5.91
N LYS A 409 7.16 -19.17 6.81
CA LYS A 409 6.85 -20.58 6.53
C LYS A 409 5.62 -20.78 5.64
N TYR A 410 4.74 -19.79 5.57
CA TYR A 410 3.43 -19.89 4.93
C TYR A 410 3.18 -18.75 3.92
N PRO A 411 4.05 -18.55 2.92
CA PRO A 411 3.96 -17.40 2.03
C PRO A 411 2.68 -17.44 1.17
N VAL A 412 2.28 -18.62 0.68
CA VAL A 412 1.09 -18.78 -0.16
C VAL A 412 -0.19 -18.59 0.64
N GLU A 413 -0.27 -19.19 1.84
CA GLU A 413 -1.41 -19.05 2.75
C GLU A 413 -1.55 -17.62 3.26
N THR A 414 -0.45 -16.90 3.45
CA THR A 414 -0.48 -15.47 3.80
C THR A 414 -1.18 -14.67 2.72
N ILE A 415 -0.80 -14.83 1.44
CA ILE A 415 -1.45 -14.11 0.34
C ILE A 415 -2.91 -14.54 0.19
N LYS A 416 -3.20 -15.84 0.29
CA LYS A 416 -4.58 -16.35 0.24
C LYS A 416 -5.45 -15.71 1.35
N THR A 417 -4.95 -15.69 2.58
CA THR A 417 -5.65 -15.14 3.74
C THR A 417 -5.85 -13.63 3.61
N MET A 418 -4.81 -12.88 3.23
CA MET A 418 -4.92 -11.45 2.97
C MET A 418 -6.00 -11.15 1.93
N ASN A 419 -6.03 -11.95 0.87
CA ASN A 419 -7.00 -11.81 -0.21
C ASN A 419 -8.45 -12.13 0.23
N GLU A 420 -8.65 -13.13 1.10
CA GLU A 420 -9.97 -13.43 1.68
C GLU A 420 -10.46 -12.30 2.59
N ILE A 421 -9.58 -11.69 3.40
CA ILE A 421 -9.91 -10.55 4.24
C ILE A 421 -10.30 -9.34 3.38
N ILE A 422 -9.51 -9.03 2.34
CA ILE A 422 -9.83 -7.95 1.38
C ILE A 422 -11.20 -8.16 0.77
N ALA A 423 -11.49 -9.35 0.23
CA ALA A 423 -12.76 -9.64 -0.41
C ALA A 423 -13.95 -9.48 0.55
N SER A 424 -13.80 -9.91 1.80
CA SER A 424 -14.80 -9.71 2.84
C SER A 424 -15.02 -8.23 3.17
N ALA A 425 -13.94 -7.46 3.29
CA ALA A 425 -14.01 -6.03 3.60
C ALA A 425 -14.65 -5.22 2.45
N GLU A 426 -14.27 -5.50 1.20
CA GLU A 426 -14.84 -4.88 0.01
C GLU A 426 -16.32 -5.18 -0.13
N GLN A 427 -16.76 -6.41 0.14
CA GLN A 427 -18.18 -6.74 0.10
C GLN A 427 -18.95 -6.04 1.22
N PHE A 428 -18.37 -5.94 2.42
CA PHE A 428 -19.02 -5.25 3.55
C PHE A 428 -19.24 -3.77 3.27
N VAL A 429 -18.26 -3.11 2.66
CA VAL A 429 -18.39 -1.72 2.20
C VAL A 429 -19.60 -1.55 1.29
N VAL A 430 -19.75 -2.43 0.29
CA VAL A 430 -20.83 -2.32 -0.69
C VAL A 430 -22.19 -2.56 -0.03
N ASP A 431 -22.25 -3.55 0.85
CA ASP A 431 -23.49 -3.92 1.53
C ASP A 431 -23.92 -2.87 2.56
N ARG A 432 -22.97 -2.25 3.27
CA ARG A 432 -23.17 -1.36 4.43
C ARG A 432 -22.28 -0.11 4.37
N PRO A 433 -22.36 0.72 3.33
CA PRO A 433 -21.49 1.88 3.15
C PRO A 433 -21.64 2.92 4.26
N GLU A 434 -22.77 2.92 4.99
CA GLU A 434 -23.01 3.81 6.14
C GLU A 434 -22.23 3.44 7.40
N LEU A 435 -21.63 2.24 7.45
CA LEU A 435 -20.86 1.74 8.60
C LEU A 435 -19.34 1.85 8.42
N VAL A 436 -18.88 2.32 7.26
CA VAL A 436 -17.46 2.55 6.97
C VAL A 436 -17.12 4.04 6.96
N SER A 437 -15.83 4.37 6.95
CA SER A 437 -15.35 5.76 6.98
C SER A 437 -16.01 6.61 5.88
N SER A 438 -16.40 7.85 6.19
CA SER A 438 -16.93 8.78 5.18
C SER A 438 -15.90 9.17 4.10
N SER A 439 -14.61 8.97 4.39
CA SER A 439 -13.51 9.17 3.44
C SER A 439 -13.40 8.01 2.45
N TYR A 440 -14.05 6.88 2.74
CA TYR A 440 -14.19 5.77 1.81
C TYR A 440 -15.16 6.17 0.68
N GLY A 441 -14.73 6.06 -0.58
CA GLY A 441 -15.59 6.34 -1.74
C GLY A 441 -15.34 7.67 -2.47
N GLY A 442 -14.13 8.25 -2.36
CA GLY A 442 -13.68 9.32 -3.27
C GLY A 442 -14.45 10.65 -3.16
N ARG A 443 -15.26 10.84 -2.10
CA ARG A 443 -16.11 12.03 -1.93
C ARG A 443 -15.32 13.33 -1.85
N VAL A 444 -14.17 13.30 -1.18
CA VAL A 444 -13.29 14.46 -1.05
C VAL A 444 -12.72 14.83 -2.42
N PHE A 445 -12.17 13.85 -3.14
CA PHE A 445 -11.71 14.02 -4.53
C PHE A 445 -12.82 14.60 -5.42
N ALA A 446 -14.02 14.04 -5.37
CA ALA A 446 -15.14 14.44 -6.21
C ALA A 446 -15.65 15.87 -5.96
N ASN A 447 -15.35 16.43 -4.80
CA ASN A 447 -15.73 17.79 -4.42
C ASN A 447 -14.56 18.78 -4.50
N ASN A 448 -13.36 18.33 -4.89
CA ASN A 448 -12.20 19.20 -5.06
C ASN A 448 -12.39 20.08 -6.33
N PRO A 449 -12.50 21.41 -6.22
CA PRO A 449 -12.66 22.31 -7.36
C PRO A 449 -11.49 22.24 -8.36
N GLU A 450 -10.29 21.88 -7.90
CA GLU A 450 -9.07 21.82 -8.70
C GLU A 450 -8.99 20.55 -9.58
N SER A 451 -9.89 19.58 -9.36
CA SER A 451 -9.98 18.35 -10.17
C SER A 451 -10.76 18.52 -11.49
N GLY A 452 -10.93 19.76 -11.97
CA GLY A 452 -11.87 20.12 -13.03
C GLY A 452 -11.45 19.84 -14.49
N CYS A 453 -10.50 18.94 -14.76
CA CYS A 453 -10.13 18.60 -16.15
C CYS A 453 -11.19 17.74 -16.85
N ILE A 454 -11.08 17.57 -18.18
CA ILE A 454 -12.04 16.84 -19.00
C ILE A 454 -12.09 15.36 -18.59
N GLU A 455 -10.94 14.72 -18.41
CA GLU A 455 -10.86 13.31 -18.02
C GLU A 455 -11.41 13.05 -16.61
N ALA A 456 -11.16 13.97 -15.68
CA ALA A 456 -11.72 13.88 -14.34
C ALA A 456 -13.25 14.09 -14.35
N SER A 457 -13.76 14.99 -15.20
CA SER A 457 -15.20 15.24 -15.35
C SER A 457 -15.93 14.02 -15.95
N ILE A 458 -15.39 13.41 -17.00
CA ILE A 458 -15.99 12.21 -17.60
C ILE A 458 -15.83 10.99 -16.68
N ALA A 459 -14.72 10.87 -15.93
CA ALA A 459 -14.55 9.84 -14.92
C ALA A 459 -15.62 9.94 -13.81
N LYS A 460 -15.92 11.15 -13.33
CA LYS A 460 -17.00 11.40 -12.37
C LYS A 460 -18.34 10.91 -12.89
N ALA A 461 -18.69 11.32 -14.12
CA ALA A 461 -19.93 10.92 -14.76
C ALA A 461 -20.00 9.41 -14.98
N THR A 462 -18.88 8.78 -15.33
CA THR A 462 -18.76 7.33 -15.53
C THR A 462 -19.06 6.57 -14.25
N VAL A 463 -18.43 6.95 -13.14
CA VAL A 463 -18.65 6.29 -11.85
C VAL A 463 -20.09 6.51 -11.35
N ALA A 464 -20.63 7.71 -11.51
CA ALA A 464 -22.03 7.99 -11.17
C ALA A 464 -23.01 7.15 -12.02
N ALA A 465 -22.74 7.00 -13.31
CA ALA A 465 -23.55 6.16 -14.20
C ALA A 465 -23.47 4.69 -13.80
N ALA A 466 -22.27 4.18 -13.47
CA ALA A 466 -22.06 2.80 -13.03
C ALA A 466 -22.84 2.50 -11.74
N GLN A 467 -22.75 3.39 -10.74
CA GLN A 467 -23.52 3.27 -9.50
C GLN A 467 -25.02 3.32 -9.76
N LYS A 468 -25.49 4.23 -10.62
CA LYS A 468 -26.94 4.39 -10.88
C LYS A 468 -27.54 3.21 -11.64
N ARG A 469 -26.74 2.53 -12.46
CA ARG A 469 -27.16 1.36 -13.24
C ARG A 469 -26.91 0.04 -12.54
N ASP A 470 -26.28 0.05 -11.36
CA ASP A 470 -25.81 -1.18 -10.71
C ASP A 470 -24.93 -2.00 -11.67
N ALA A 471 -24.03 -1.31 -12.37
CA ALA A 471 -23.19 -1.91 -13.40
C ALA A 471 -22.21 -2.91 -12.79
N SER A 472 -21.94 -4.03 -13.46
CA SER A 472 -20.99 -5.03 -13.00
C SER A 472 -19.52 -4.62 -13.17
N ALA A 473 -19.24 -3.71 -14.11
CA ALA A 473 -17.88 -3.23 -14.39
C ALA A 473 -17.86 -1.87 -15.09
N ILE A 474 -16.73 -1.17 -14.96
CA ILE A 474 -16.36 -0.04 -15.81
C ILE A 474 -15.28 -0.51 -16.79
N ILE A 475 -15.45 -0.22 -18.07
CA ILE A 475 -14.48 -0.52 -19.13
C ILE A 475 -13.85 0.79 -19.58
N VAL A 476 -12.53 0.92 -19.42
CA VAL A 476 -11.77 2.10 -19.83
C VAL A 476 -10.96 1.77 -21.07
N LEU A 477 -11.16 2.55 -22.14
CA LEU A 477 -10.36 2.52 -23.35
C LEU A 477 -9.28 3.61 -23.20
N ALA A 478 -8.13 3.23 -22.65
CA ALA A 478 -7.10 4.18 -22.28
C ALA A 478 -6.14 4.50 -23.44
N GLN A 479 -5.77 5.76 -23.54
CA GLN A 479 -4.66 6.24 -24.36
C GLN A 479 -3.30 5.88 -23.73
N LYS A 480 -2.20 6.24 -24.41
CA LYS A 480 -0.83 5.90 -24.02
C LYS A 480 -0.47 6.27 -22.56
N GLY A 481 -0.97 7.37 -22.02
CA GLY A 481 -0.56 7.88 -20.69
C GLY A 481 -1.28 7.29 -19.47
N GLY A 482 -2.43 6.62 -19.66
CA GLY A 482 -3.17 5.99 -18.56
C GLY A 482 -3.83 6.96 -17.57
N ASN A 483 -4.02 8.25 -17.89
CA ASN A 483 -4.62 9.22 -16.94
C ASN A 483 -6.10 8.95 -16.64
N LEU A 484 -6.93 8.76 -17.66
CA LEU A 484 -8.35 8.47 -17.50
C LEU A 484 -8.64 7.32 -16.50
N PRO A 485 -8.01 6.14 -16.58
CA PRO A 485 -8.28 5.07 -15.61
C PRO A 485 -7.82 5.42 -14.18
N ARG A 486 -6.78 6.25 -13.99
CA ARG A 486 -6.39 6.78 -12.66
C ARG A 486 -7.49 7.67 -12.08
N PHE A 487 -8.07 8.56 -12.89
CA PHE A 487 -9.19 9.38 -12.46
C PHE A 487 -10.42 8.55 -12.12
N VAL A 488 -10.77 7.55 -12.94
CA VAL A 488 -11.87 6.62 -12.62
C VAL A 488 -11.62 5.93 -11.28
N ALA A 489 -10.39 5.48 -11.01
CA ALA A 489 -10.03 4.88 -9.72
C ALA A 489 -10.09 5.86 -8.54
N ALA A 490 -9.72 7.14 -8.75
CA ALA A 490 -9.80 8.19 -7.73
C ALA A 490 -11.23 8.47 -7.25
N TYR A 491 -12.22 8.29 -8.13
CA TYR A 491 -13.65 8.33 -7.77
C TYR A 491 -14.14 7.06 -7.03
N ARG A 492 -13.26 6.07 -6.81
CA ARG A 492 -13.46 4.86 -5.99
C ARG A 492 -14.75 4.09 -6.32
N PRO A 493 -14.97 3.65 -7.57
CA PRO A 493 -16.10 2.78 -7.90
C PRO A 493 -16.01 1.45 -7.12
N ASP A 494 -17.17 0.87 -6.79
CA ASP A 494 -17.27 -0.42 -6.09
C ASP A 494 -17.23 -1.63 -7.03
N VAL A 495 -16.86 -1.38 -8.28
CA VAL A 495 -16.83 -2.34 -9.39
C VAL A 495 -15.45 -2.32 -10.05
N PRO A 496 -15.01 -3.43 -10.65
CA PRO A 496 -13.74 -3.50 -11.34
C PRO A 496 -13.66 -2.52 -12.52
N ILE A 497 -12.46 -1.97 -12.74
CA ILE A 497 -12.12 -1.04 -13.83
C ILE A 497 -11.24 -1.80 -14.84
N ILE A 498 -11.87 -2.40 -15.85
CA ILE A 498 -11.19 -3.15 -16.91
C ILE A 498 -10.57 -2.15 -17.88
N THR A 499 -9.25 -2.06 -17.89
CA THR A 499 -8.53 -0.96 -18.56
C THR A 499 -7.72 -1.47 -19.74
N PHE A 500 -8.16 -1.18 -20.95
CA PHE A 500 -7.46 -1.54 -22.18
C PHE A 500 -6.39 -0.51 -22.48
N VAL A 501 -5.13 -0.94 -22.56
CA VAL A 501 -3.95 -0.08 -22.77
C VAL A 501 -3.02 -0.63 -23.85
N PRO A 502 -2.31 0.23 -24.59
CA PRO A 502 -1.38 -0.21 -25.63
C PRO A 502 0.00 -0.62 -25.09
N SER A 503 0.35 -0.30 -23.84
CA SER A 503 1.69 -0.50 -23.28
C SER A 503 1.67 -1.38 -22.02
N SER A 504 2.50 -2.42 -21.99
CA SER A 504 2.69 -3.26 -20.80
C SER A 504 3.27 -2.48 -19.62
N LYS A 505 4.15 -1.50 -19.89
CA LYS A 505 4.72 -0.65 -18.85
C LYS A 505 3.64 0.14 -18.12
N VAL A 506 2.76 0.77 -18.90
CA VAL A 506 1.64 1.56 -18.37
C VAL A 506 0.64 0.65 -17.67
N ALA A 507 0.36 -0.55 -18.20
CA ALA A 507 -0.46 -1.55 -17.50
C ALA A 507 0.08 -1.86 -16.10
N ARG A 508 1.38 -2.16 -15.98
CA ARG A 508 2.02 -2.44 -14.69
C ARG A 508 1.99 -1.23 -13.75
N GLN A 509 2.18 -0.02 -14.27
CA GLN A 509 2.09 1.24 -13.51
C GLN A 509 0.67 1.62 -13.07
N LEU A 510 -0.36 1.08 -13.73
CA LEU A 510 -1.75 1.26 -13.31
C LEU A 510 -2.20 0.27 -12.25
N ILE A 511 -1.47 -0.85 -12.08
CA ILE A 511 -1.88 -1.92 -11.18
C ILE A 511 -2.10 -1.44 -9.75
N LEU A 512 -1.30 -0.49 -9.27
CA LEU A 512 -1.34 -0.08 -7.86
C LEU A 512 -2.65 0.62 -7.48
N HIS A 513 -3.35 1.24 -8.44
CA HIS A 513 -4.61 1.92 -8.18
C HIS A 513 -5.75 0.93 -7.90
N ARG A 514 -6.57 1.22 -6.89
CA ARG A 514 -7.71 0.39 -6.52
C ARG A 514 -8.66 0.18 -7.71
N GLY A 515 -9.08 -1.06 -7.90
CA GLY A 515 -10.08 -1.43 -8.90
C GLY A 515 -9.54 -1.62 -10.32
N ILE A 516 -8.33 -1.15 -10.64
CA ILE A 516 -7.82 -1.27 -12.01
C ILE A 516 -7.38 -2.71 -12.34
N HIS A 517 -7.83 -3.22 -13.48
CA HIS A 517 -7.44 -4.49 -14.09
C HIS A 517 -7.03 -4.25 -15.54
N PRO A 518 -5.73 -4.11 -15.83
CA PRO A 518 -5.28 -3.74 -17.15
C PRO A 518 -5.30 -4.93 -18.13
N VAL A 519 -5.54 -4.62 -19.40
CA VAL A 519 -5.51 -5.52 -20.55
C VAL A 519 -4.64 -4.89 -21.62
N VAL A 520 -3.55 -5.55 -21.99
CA VAL A 520 -2.56 -5.00 -22.92
C VAL A 520 -2.85 -5.44 -24.35
N GLY A 521 -2.69 -4.52 -25.31
CA GLY A 521 -2.56 -4.84 -26.74
C GLY A 521 -3.84 -5.29 -27.46
N ALA A 522 -4.87 -5.71 -26.71
CA ALA A 522 -6.07 -6.34 -27.25
C ALA A 522 -6.88 -5.48 -28.24
N LEU A 523 -6.69 -4.17 -28.24
CA LEU A 523 -7.39 -3.21 -29.11
C LEU A 523 -6.46 -2.49 -30.08
N SER A 524 -5.17 -2.84 -30.11
CA SER A 524 -4.18 -2.24 -31.00
C SER A 524 -4.56 -2.50 -32.47
N GLY A 525 -4.53 -1.44 -33.29
CA GLY A 525 -4.94 -1.54 -34.70
C GLY A 525 -6.44 -1.68 -34.95
N VAL A 526 -7.27 -1.75 -33.90
CA VAL A 526 -8.73 -1.82 -34.03
C VAL A 526 -9.32 -0.42 -34.19
N SER A 527 -10.19 -0.25 -35.19
CA SER A 527 -10.92 1.01 -35.43
C SER A 527 -11.73 1.43 -34.20
N TYR A 528 -11.71 2.72 -33.85
CA TYR A 528 -12.36 3.29 -32.66
C TYR A 528 -13.81 2.81 -32.44
N HIS A 529 -14.65 2.84 -33.48
CA HIS A 529 -16.06 2.42 -33.39
C HIS A 529 -16.27 0.93 -33.06
N LYS A 530 -15.27 0.07 -33.29
CA LYS A 530 -15.33 -1.38 -32.96
C LYS A 530 -14.78 -1.72 -31.57
N ARG A 531 -13.94 -0.84 -31.01
CA ARG A 531 -13.28 -1.07 -29.72
C ARG A 531 -14.26 -1.36 -28.58
N PRO A 532 -15.39 -0.64 -28.40
CA PRO A 532 -16.33 -0.92 -27.31
C PRO A 532 -16.91 -2.34 -27.35
N ALA A 533 -17.35 -2.82 -28.52
CA ALA A 533 -17.93 -4.15 -28.65
C ALA A 533 -16.90 -5.26 -28.37
N LEU A 534 -15.67 -5.07 -28.86
CA LEU A 534 -14.58 -6.01 -28.64
C LEU A 534 -14.13 -6.01 -27.16
N ALA A 535 -14.08 -4.85 -26.51
CA ALA A 535 -13.76 -4.74 -25.09
C ALA A 535 -14.79 -5.47 -24.20
N ILE A 536 -16.09 -5.36 -24.51
CA ILE A 536 -17.14 -6.13 -23.82
C ILE A 536 -16.91 -7.63 -24.01
N LYS A 537 -16.60 -8.07 -25.24
CA LYS A 537 -16.31 -9.47 -25.52
C LYS A 537 -15.15 -9.98 -24.66
N TYR A 538 -14.02 -9.26 -24.62
CA TYR A 538 -12.89 -9.64 -23.77
C TYR A 538 -13.25 -9.65 -22.28
N ALA A 539 -14.01 -8.67 -21.79
CA ALA A 539 -14.48 -8.64 -20.41
C ALA A 539 -15.30 -9.89 -20.05
N LYS A 540 -16.15 -10.34 -20.98
CA LYS A 540 -16.96 -11.56 -20.86
C LYS A 540 -16.10 -12.82 -20.93
N ASP A 541 -15.19 -12.90 -21.89
CA ASP A 541 -14.28 -14.04 -22.06
C ASP A 541 -13.38 -14.22 -20.83
N MET A 542 -12.98 -13.13 -20.16
CA MET A 542 -12.27 -13.14 -18.88
C MET A 542 -13.13 -13.55 -17.68
N GLY A 543 -14.45 -13.69 -17.84
CA GLY A 543 -15.39 -14.02 -16.78
C GLY A 543 -15.64 -12.88 -15.78
N ILE A 544 -15.28 -11.64 -16.10
CA ILE A 544 -15.50 -10.49 -15.21
C ILE A 544 -16.95 -10.00 -15.29
N VAL A 545 -17.59 -10.18 -16.45
CA VAL A 545 -18.99 -9.83 -16.69
C VAL A 545 -19.72 -10.97 -17.42
N SER A 546 -21.04 -11.04 -17.27
CA SER A 546 -21.91 -12.05 -17.88
C SER A 546 -22.93 -11.41 -18.82
N SER A 547 -23.56 -12.21 -19.70
CA SER A 547 -24.68 -11.71 -20.52
C SER A 547 -25.80 -11.16 -19.64
N GLY A 548 -26.32 -9.98 -19.99
CA GLY A 548 -27.34 -9.28 -19.21
C GLY A 548 -26.79 -8.32 -18.15
N ASP A 549 -25.50 -8.41 -17.81
CA ASP A 549 -24.86 -7.42 -16.92
C ASP A 549 -24.82 -6.05 -17.58
N ASP A 550 -24.99 -4.99 -16.81
CA ASP A 550 -24.75 -3.64 -17.29
C ASP A 550 -23.27 -3.26 -17.13
N VAL A 551 -22.74 -2.55 -18.12
CA VAL A 551 -21.38 -1.99 -18.08
C VAL A 551 -21.38 -0.54 -18.53
N VAL A 552 -20.43 0.23 -17.99
CA VAL A 552 -20.16 1.59 -18.47
C VAL A 552 -18.81 1.61 -19.15
N ILE A 553 -18.76 2.08 -20.39
CA ILE A 553 -17.57 2.17 -21.21
C ILE A 553 -17.20 3.64 -21.33
N VAL A 554 -15.92 3.97 -21.12
CA VAL A 554 -15.41 5.32 -21.24
C VAL A 554 -14.08 5.33 -21.99
N GLY A 555 -13.83 6.36 -22.79
CA GLY A 555 -12.56 6.57 -23.50
C GLY A 555 -12.46 7.98 -24.05
N MET A 556 -11.25 8.38 -24.44
CA MET A 556 -11.00 9.62 -25.16
C MET A 556 -11.00 9.34 -26.68
N GLU A 557 -11.57 10.22 -27.51
CA GLU A 557 -11.52 10.07 -28.97
C GLU A 557 -10.24 10.69 -29.53
N SER A 558 -9.53 9.90 -30.36
CA SER A 558 -8.27 10.21 -31.04
C SER A 558 -7.03 10.28 -30.15
N ASP A 559 -5.84 10.08 -30.74
CA ASP A 559 -4.54 10.34 -30.10
C ASP A 559 -4.05 11.78 -30.38
N GLU A 560 -4.85 12.60 -31.10
CA GLU A 560 -4.45 13.93 -31.62
C GLU A 560 -5.26 15.08 -30.98
N ASP A 561 -6.52 14.85 -30.60
CA ASP A 561 -7.38 15.78 -29.86
C ASP A 561 -7.64 15.23 -28.43
N GLU A 562 -6.85 15.67 -27.45
CA GLU A 562 -6.98 15.26 -26.05
C GLU A 562 -8.25 15.80 -25.35
N ASP A 563 -9.06 16.62 -26.04
CA ASP A 563 -10.17 17.38 -25.45
C ASP A 563 -11.57 16.74 -25.61
N PHE A 564 -11.69 15.54 -26.18
CA PHE A 564 -13.00 14.89 -26.39
C PHE A 564 -13.09 13.48 -25.79
N GLY A 565 -14.06 13.28 -24.89
CA GLY A 565 -14.32 11.99 -24.25
C GLY A 565 -15.70 11.43 -24.58
N THR A 566 -15.82 10.11 -24.71
CA THR A 566 -17.09 9.40 -24.89
C THR A 566 -17.38 8.45 -23.73
N MET A 567 -18.66 8.40 -23.33
CA MET A 567 -19.18 7.49 -22.34
C MET A 567 -20.40 6.74 -22.92
N LYS A 568 -20.44 5.41 -22.76
CA LYS A 568 -21.54 4.56 -23.20
C LYS A 568 -21.99 3.64 -22.07
N VAL A 569 -23.30 3.59 -21.84
CA VAL A 569 -23.94 2.62 -20.95
C VAL A 569 -24.62 1.57 -21.80
N THR A 570 -24.37 0.29 -21.54
CA THR A 570 -24.96 -0.81 -22.31
C THR A 570 -25.03 -2.08 -21.50
N SER A 571 -25.94 -2.98 -21.86
CA SER A 571 -25.94 -4.34 -21.35
C SER A 571 -25.02 -5.23 -22.19
N VAL A 572 -24.38 -6.19 -21.54
CA VAL A 572 -23.51 -7.19 -22.16
C VAL A 572 -24.37 -8.17 -22.98
N PRO A 573 -24.06 -8.38 -24.27
CA PRO A 573 -24.87 -9.21 -25.16
C PRO A 573 -24.81 -10.71 -24.85
#